data_AF-A0A1M4ZEK7-F1
#
_entry.id   AF-A0A1M4ZEK7-F1
#
_cell.length_a   1.000
_cell.length_b   1.000
_cell.length_c   1.000
_cell.angle_alpha   90.00
_cell.angle_beta   90.00
_cell.angle_gamma   90.00
#
_symmetry.space_group_name_H-M   'P 1'
#
loop_
_entity.id
_entity.type
_entity.pdbx_description
1 polymer ?
#
loop_
_entity_poly.entity_id
_entity_poly.type
_entity_poly.pdbx_seq_one_letter_code
_entity_poly.pdbx_strand_id
1 'polypeptide(L)'
;MKNIIVLLLLAIPIVVPAQKNTNVWHFGNKGGINFNTMQSVTSSNQGVIDNVPIPIVGFFNTTEGCFTYSNKSTGELMISSDGMTVYNKNGTVMPNGSGLKGDPSSTSSGVLIPYPGDRSLFYVISVGATSAGNKTPGLYYSVIDMTLDGGLGGIDPLRKNVSLSFGTSGYSHPYAGENIGAVQHANGTDYWLLSRFRDVLLVWEVTSTGISEPTVYKGLYNIGTHYAQGLGYLKFNIEGTKFIHVDHNYQNNSVSRLTIGDFDRSTGIISNLKERNSPELSNPYGLEFSVSGEYVYFSSIESLSYNGLIMAKMEDIEDLSLTAFPVTRLMAGPSCIQMGSDGRIYGIAAGSRNIYIVLDPDSGDGKVATLTNYLISGTSGLYGLPVFAISFFNLAPVESKEVICAGISNAYKITVNLTGTARLSTLKWDFGDGTIITQNLPAGSTSGTYSYNHIYTSPGTYTVRVVPGIDDGDGVVYEDSDKTSEKSFDILDCSIVSNRMIRRNVNRQ
;
A
#
# COMPACT_ATOMS: atom_id res chain seq x y z
N MET A 1 47.36 44.46 5.84
CA MET A 1 45.92 44.37 5.50
C MET A 1 45.71 43.15 4.61
N LYS A 2 45.29 42.02 5.20
CA LYS A 2 44.88 40.82 4.45
C LYS A 2 43.46 40.51 4.90
N ASN A 3 42.49 40.83 4.05
CA ASN A 3 41.09 40.60 4.32
C ASN A 3 40.81 39.10 4.12
N ILE A 4 40.49 38.40 5.19
CA ILE A 4 39.96 37.03 5.14
C ILE A 4 38.45 37.17 4.95
N ILE A 5 37.97 36.83 3.76
CA ILE A 5 36.55 36.71 3.45
C ILE A 5 36.10 35.34 3.97
N VAL A 6 35.34 35.34 5.07
CA VAL A 6 34.67 34.14 5.59
C VAL A 6 33.40 33.96 4.77
N LEU A 7 33.40 32.98 3.87
CA LEU A 7 32.21 32.58 3.12
C LEU A 7 31.32 31.74 4.05
N LEU A 8 30.23 32.33 4.55
CA LEU A 8 29.20 31.64 5.32
C LEU A 8 28.43 30.69 4.35
N LEU A 9 28.78 29.41 4.32
CA LEU A 9 27.93 28.40 3.69
C LEU A 9 26.69 28.20 4.57
N LEU A 10 25.56 28.79 4.15
CA LEU A 10 24.24 28.43 4.65
C LEU A 10 23.96 26.97 4.26
N ALA A 11 24.04 26.07 5.24
CA ALA A 11 23.53 24.71 5.11
C ALA A 11 22.00 24.78 5.03
N ILE A 12 21.47 24.80 3.81
CA ILE A 12 20.05 24.58 3.56
C ILE A 12 19.82 23.08 3.77
N PRO A 13 19.00 22.64 4.75
CA PRO A 13 18.65 21.23 4.87
C PRO A 13 17.87 20.84 3.61
N ILE A 14 18.47 19.95 2.81
CA ILE A 14 17.79 19.31 1.69
C ILE A 14 16.79 18.34 2.30
N VAL A 15 15.54 18.78 2.43
CA VAL A 15 14.42 17.91 2.79
C VAL A 15 14.11 17.08 1.55
N VAL A 16 14.56 15.83 1.49
CA VAL A 16 14.27 14.95 0.36
C VAL A 16 12.90 14.30 0.58
N PRO A 17 11.94 14.55 -0.31
CA PRO A 17 10.59 14.11 -0.11
C PRO A 17 10.38 12.61 -0.40
N ALA A 18 9.69 11.97 0.53
CA ALA A 18 9.26 10.58 0.59
C ALA A 18 8.15 10.28 -0.46
N GLN A 19 8.01 9.05 -1.03
CA GLN A 19 6.91 8.63 -1.95
C GLN A 19 5.49 8.67 -1.37
N LYS A 20 4.99 9.87 -1.13
CA LYS A 20 3.73 10.12 -0.42
C LYS A 20 2.48 9.96 -1.29
N ASN A 21 2.51 9.08 -2.29
CA ASN A 21 1.45 8.95 -3.30
C ASN A 21 0.10 8.50 -2.75
N THR A 22 0.10 7.92 -1.55
CA THR A 22 -1.09 7.44 -0.85
C THR A 22 -1.35 8.23 0.42
N ASN A 23 -0.78 9.42 0.62
CA ASN A 23 -0.86 10.13 1.90
C ASN A 23 -2.21 10.82 2.19
N VAL A 24 -3.09 10.99 1.20
CA VAL A 24 -4.40 11.60 1.41
C VAL A 24 -5.47 10.69 0.87
N TRP A 25 -6.40 10.28 1.74
CA TRP A 25 -7.50 9.39 1.40
C TRP A 25 -8.82 10.16 1.52
N HIS A 26 -9.68 10.00 0.52
CA HIS A 26 -11.07 10.43 0.54
C HIS A 26 -11.98 9.25 0.25
N PHE A 27 -13.03 9.07 1.03
CA PHE A 27 -13.89 7.88 0.96
C PHE A 27 -15.27 8.13 1.60
N GLY A 28 -16.19 7.20 1.36
CA GLY A 28 -17.49 7.17 2.03
C GLY A 28 -18.30 8.46 1.86
N ASN A 29 -18.96 8.89 2.93
CA ASN A 29 -19.71 10.15 2.97
C ASN A 29 -18.77 11.28 3.41
N LYS A 30 -18.02 11.85 2.46
CA LYS A 30 -16.99 12.89 2.67
C LYS A 30 -15.98 12.58 3.78
N GLY A 31 -15.74 11.30 4.09
CA GLY A 31 -14.70 10.89 5.01
C GLY A 31 -13.32 11.09 4.38
N GLY A 32 -12.31 11.29 5.22
CA GLY A 32 -10.93 11.27 4.77
C GLY A 32 -9.93 11.28 5.91
N ILE A 33 -8.71 10.85 5.60
CA ILE A 33 -7.56 10.90 6.49
C ILE A 33 -6.32 11.42 5.74
N ASN A 34 -5.42 12.09 6.45
CA ASN A 34 -4.22 12.70 5.89
C ASN A 34 -2.98 12.32 6.71
N PHE A 35 -2.08 11.57 6.09
CA PHE A 35 -0.83 11.07 6.65
C PHE A 35 0.31 12.10 6.65
N ASN A 36 0.11 13.29 6.05
CA ASN A 36 1.12 14.35 6.09
C ASN A 36 1.22 15.04 7.45
N THR A 37 0.17 14.91 8.27
CA THR A 37 0.12 15.44 9.62
C THR A 37 -0.34 14.33 10.55
N MET A 38 0.47 14.05 11.57
CA MET A 38 0.24 12.96 12.50
C MET A 38 -0.03 13.50 13.90
N GLN A 39 -0.78 12.76 14.70
CA GLN A 39 -1.13 13.12 16.08
C GLN A 39 -1.21 11.89 16.98
N SER A 40 -1.08 12.09 18.29
CA SER A 40 -1.37 11.06 19.28
C SER A 40 -2.85 11.07 19.65
N VAL A 41 -3.48 9.90 19.67
CA VAL A 41 -4.93 9.76 19.91
C VAL A 41 -5.16 8.65 20.92
N THR A 42 -5.97 8.92 21.94
CA THR A 42 -6.40 7.88 22.89
C THR A 42 -7.47 7.01 22.22
N SER A 43 -7.12 5.75 21.98
CA SER A 43 -8.06 4.71 21.53
C SER A 43 -8.96 4.25 22.68
N SER A 44 -10.11 3.66 22.34
CA SER A 44 -11.05 3.15 23.35
C SER A 44 -10.61 1.84 24.01
N ASN A 45 -9.60 1.16 23.47
CA ASN A 45 -9.22 -0.19 23.88
C ASN A 45 -7.72 -0.50 23.95
N GLN A 46 -6.83 0.39 23.46
CA GLN A 46 -5.37 0.17 23.40
C GLN A 46 -4.56 1.34 24.01
N GLY A 47 -5.21 2.30 24.69
CA GLY A 47 -4.53 3.47 25.26
C GLY A 47 -4.15 4.51 24.20
N VAL A 48 -3.09 5.29 24.45
CA VAL A 48 -2.60 6.32 23.53
C VAL A 48 -1.90 5.66 22.35
N ILE A 49 -2.35 5.98 21.15
CA ILE A 49 -1.75 5.54 19.89
C ILE A 49 -1.06 6.74 19.26
N ASP A 50 0.23 6.64 19.04
CA ASP A 50 1.03 7.69 18.41
C ASP A 50 0.97 7.60 16.88
N ASN A 51 1.39 8.70 16.25
CA ASN A 51 1.52 8.83 14.81
C ASN A 51 0.22 8.57 14.02
N VAL A 52 -0.97 8.85 14.55
CA VAL A 52 -2.23 8.62 13.83
C VAL A 52 -2.48 9.76 12.81
N PRO A 53 -2.85 9.46 11.54
CA PRO A 53 -3.14 10.47 10.52
C PRO A 53 -4.38 11.29 10.87
N ILE A 54 -4.34 12.61 10.69
CA ILE A 54 -5.47 13.49 11.03
C ILE A 54 -6.71 13.21 10.15
N PRO A 55 -7.94 13.34 10.69
CA PRO A 55 -9.15 13.24 9.88
C PRO A 55 -9.35 14.53 9.07
N ILE A 56 -9.85 14.40 7.85
CA ILE A 56 -10.17 15.51 6.93
C ILE A 56 -11.56 15.31 6.31
N VAL A 57 -12.05 16.31 5.57
CA VAL A 57 -13.31 16.22 4.81
C VAL A 57 -13.00 15.94 3.35
N GLY A 58 -13.49 14.82 2.82
CA GLY A 58 -13.38 14.46 1.42
C GLY A 58 -14.32 15.23 0.50
N PHE A 59 -14.08 15.15 -0.81
CA PHE A 59 -14.79 15.97 -1.81
C PHE A 59 -16.13 15.39 -2.29
N PHE A 60 -16.33 14.09 -2.13
CA PHE A 60 -17.48 13.37 -2.70
C PHE A 60 -18.15 12.45 -1.69
N ASN A 61 -19.29 11.92 -2.11
CA ASN A 61 -20.00 10.83 -1.46
C ASN A 61 -19.92 9.61 -2.37
N THR A 62 -19.43 8.49 -1.85
CA THR A 62 -19.41 7.20 -2.54
C THR A 62 -19.82 6.10 -1.57
N THR A 63 -20.53 5.07 -2.04
CA THR A 63 -20.93 3.94 -1.19
C THR A 63 -19.75 3.00 -0.97
N GLU A 64 -19.02 2.71 -2.05
CA GLU A 64 -17.97 1.70 -2.10
C GLU A 64 -16.69 2.33 -2.68
N GLY A 65 -16.37 2.00 -3.92
CA GLY A 65 -15.11 2.31 -4.56
C GLY A 65 -14.78 3.80 -4.63
N CYS A 66 -13.50 4.08 -4.48
CA CYS A 66 -12.88 5.36 -4.74
C CYS A 66 -11.39 5.16 -5.03
N PHE A 67 -10.73 6.22 -5.46
CA PHE A 67 -9.28 6.27 -5.57
C PHE A 67 -8.77 7.69 -5.36
N THR A 68 -7.54 7.79 -4.88
CA THR A 68 -6.83 9.04 -4.64
C THR A 68 -5.39 8.92 -5.11
N TYR A 69 -4.78 10.05 -5.44
CA TYR A 69 -3.35 10.14 -5.69
C TYR A 69 -2.82 11.44 -5.10
N SER A 70 -1.78 11.29 -4.29
CA SER A 70 -1.03 12.40 -3.71
C SER A 70 0.27 12.61 -4.47
N ASN A 71 0.79 13.83 -4.40
CA ASN A 71 2.08 14.17 -4.97
C ASN A 71 3.16 13.29 -4.35
N LYS A 72 3.96 12.65 -5.21
CA LYS A 72 5.05 11.75 -4.79
C LYS A 72 5.98 12.42 -3.82
N SER A 73 6.14 13.75 -3.85
CA SER A 73 7.09 14.45 -3.01
C SER A 73 6.46 15.12 -1.77
N THR A 74 5.43 15.91 -1.99
CA THR A 74 4.85 16.70 -0.88
C THR A 74 3.86 15.87 -0.06
N GLY A 75 3.24 14.87 -0.67
CA GLY A 75 2.10 14.11 -0.15
C GLY A 75 0.78 14.86 -0.22
N GLU A 76 0.79 16.09 -0.73
CA GLU A 76 -0.43 16.85 -0.99
C GLU A 76 -1.30 16.10 -1.99
N LEU A 77 -2.60 16.08 -1.74
CA LEU A 77 -3.56 15.50 -2.68
C LEU A 77 -3.40 16.14 -4.06
N MET A 78 -3.41 15.34 -5.12
CA MET A 78 -3.46 15.82 -6.50
C MET A 78 -4.79 15.46 -7.15
N ILE A 79 -5.23 14.21 -6.97
CA ILE A 79 -6.38 13.64 -7.66
C ILE A 79 -7.22 12.85 -6.65
N SER A 80 -8.54 12.99 -6.75
CA SER A 80 -9.50 12.25 -5.93
C SER A 80 -10.73 11.92 -6.76
N SER A 81 -11.30 10.73 -6.62
CA SER A 81 -12.48 10.32 -7.40
C SER A 81 -13.31 9.24 -6.72
N ASP A 82 -14.60 9.28 -7.01
CA ASP A 82 -15.58 8.22 -6.73
C ASP A 82 -15.69 7.18 -7.88
N GLY A 83 -14.91 7.34 -8.95
CA GLY A 83 -14.95 6.51 -10.16
C GLY A 83 -15.76 7.09 -11.32
N MET A 84 -16.65 8.05 -11.06
CA MET A 84 -17.45 8.75 -12.07
C MET A 84 -17.01 10.20 -12.29
N THR A 85 -16.48 10.83 -11.24
CA THR A 85 -16.06 12.22 -11.24
C THR A 85 -14.65 12.36 -10.68
N VAL A 86 -13.76 13.01 -11.43
CA VAL A 86 -12.38 13.30 -11.02
C VAL A 86 -12.30 14.74 -10.51
N TYR A 87 -11.83 14.88 -9.27
CA TYR A 87 -11.59 16.14 -8.60
C TYR A 87 -10.09 16.40 -8.51
N ASN A 88 -9.70 17.66 -8.68
CA ASN A 88 -8.34 18.11 -8.44
C ASN A 88 -8.09 18.35 -6.94
N LYS A 89 -6.87 18.78 -6.60
CA LYS A 89 -6.44 19.09 -5.24
C LYS A 89 -7.29 20.11 -4.48
N ASN A 90 -8.01 20.98 -5.18
CA ASN A 90 -8.88 22.01 -4.60
C ASN A 90 -10.33 21.53 -4.42
N GLY A 91 -10.63 20.28 -4.76
CA GLY A 91 -11.99 19.73 -4.72
C GLY A 91 -12.89 20.21 -5.84
N THR A 92 -12.34 20.84 -6.88
CA THR A 92 -13.10 21.21 -8.08
C THR A 92 -13.03 20.07 -9.09
N VAL A 93 -14.13 19.82 -9.80
CA VAL A 93 -14.16 18.83 -10.88
C VAL A 93 -13.18 19.27 -11.98
N MET A 94 -12.27 18.40 -12.37
CA MET A 94 -11.32 18.66 -13.46
C MET A 94 -12.08 18.89 -14.79
N PRO A 95 -11.56 19.68 -15.74
CA PRO A 95 -12.13 19.76 -17.09
C PRO A 95 -12.29 18.36 -17.69
N ASN A 96 -13.47 18.08 -18.25
CA ASN A 96 -13.87 16.74 -18.72
C ASN A 96 -13.83 15.62 -17.66
N GLY A 97 -13.69 15.94 -16.38
CA GLY A 97 -13.54 15.01 -15.27
C GLY A 97 -14.82 14.29 -14.83
N SER A 98 -16.00 14.69 -15.32
CA SER A 98 -17.28 14.04 -15.00
C SER A 98 -17.71 13.01 -16.05
N GLY A 99 -18.55 12.06 -15.65
CA GLY A 99 -19.13 11.06 -16.55
C GLY A 99 -18.13 10.00 -17.00
N LEU A 100 -17.15 9.67 -16.15
CA LEU A 100 -16.36 8.45 -16.30
C LEU A 100 -17.27 7.21 -16.15
N LYS A 101 -16.80 6.07 -16.66
CA LYS A 101 -17.57 4.81 -16.67
C LYS A 101 -17.42 3.94 -15.42
N GLY A 102 -16.86 4.48 -14.34
CA GLY A 102 -16.87 3.80 -13.05
C GLY A 102 -18.25 3.87 -12.40
N ASP A 103 -18.42 3.23 -11.25
CA ASP A 103 -19.65 3.34 -10.47
C ASP A 103 -19.34 3.39 -8.95
N PRO A 104 -19.92 4.35 -8.20
CA PRO A 104 -19.77 4.43 -6.74
C PRO A 104 -20.27 3.19 -5.97
N SER A 105 -21.07 2.33 -6.60
CA SER A 105 -21.52 1.06 -6.04
C SER A 105 -20.62 -0.13 -6.43
N SER A 106 -19.55 0.08 -7.21
CA SER A 106 -18.57 -0.97 -7.46
C SER A 106 -17.61 -1.10 -6.29
N THR A 107 -17.32 -2.34 -5.86
CA THR A 107 -16.38 -2.60 -4.75
C THR A 107 -15.06 -1.86 -4.93
N SER A 108 -14.47 -1.96 -6.12
CA SER A 108 -13.45 -1.05 -6.61
C SER A 108 -14.03 -0.29 -7.79
N SER A 109 -14.15 1.04 -7.70
CA SER A 109 -14.71 1.88 -8.80
C SER A 109 -13.63 2.36 -9.78
N GLY A 110 -12.36 2.15 -9.43
CA GLY A 110 -11.23 2.42 -10.29
C GLY A 110 -9.88 2.38 -9.59
N VAL A 111 -8.83 2.62 -10.37
CA VAL A 111 -7.45 2.77 -9.87
C VAL A 111 -6.69 3.79 -10.73
N LEU A 112 -5.82 4.57 -10.09
CA LEU A 112 -4.90 5.48 -10.77
C LEU A 112 -3.55 4.83 -10.97
N ILE A 113 -2.98 5.00 -12.16
CA ILE A 113 -1.65 4.53 -12.51
C ILE A 113 -0.87 5.71 -13.11
N PRO A 114 0.32 6.04 -12.61
CA PRO A 114 1.23 6.95 -13.29
C PRO A 114 1.47 6.51 -14.72
N TYR A 115 1.44 7.44 -15.68
CA TYR A 115 1.69 7.09 -17.07
C TYR A 115 3.17 6.73 -17.26
N PRO A 116 3.50 5.52 -17.76
CA PRO A 116 4.89 5.13 -17.95
C PRO A 116 5.59 6.07 -18.94
N GLY A 117 6.71 6.67 -18.52
CA GLY A 117 7.48 7.62 -19.33
C GLY A 117 7.01 9.08 -19.31
N ASP A 118 5.88 9.41 -18.65
CA ASP A 118 5.42 10.81 -18.50
C ASP A 118 4.81 11.08 -17.11
N ARG A 119 5.53 11.81 -16.27
CA ARG A 119 5.13 12.14 -14.89
C ARG A 119 3.98 13.15 -14.80
N SER A 120 3.61 13.79 -15.91
CA SER A 120 2.48 14.73 -15.96
C SER A 120 1.16 14.04 -16.30
N LEU A 121 1.20 12.78 -16.72
CA LEU A 121 0.02 12.03 -17.15
C LEU A 121 -0.30 10.88 -16.18
N PHE A 122 -1.58 10.53 -16.11
CA PHE A 122 -2.07 9.38 -15.34
C PHE A 122 -3.11 8.61 -16.15
N TYR A 123 -3.02 7.29 -16.14
CA TYR A 123 -4.16 6.45 -16.50
C TYR A 123 -5.14 6.38 -15.33
N VAL A 124 -6.42 6.56 -15.65
CA VAL A 124 -7.55 6.28 -14.76
C VAL A 124 -8.24 5.04 -15.28
N ILE A 125 -8.17 3.94 -14.56
CA ILE A 125 -8.98 2.76 -14.88
C ILE A 125 -10.29 2.91 -14.13
N SER A 126 -11.40 2.91 -14.86
CA SER A 126 -12.75 2.96 -14.34
C SER A 126 -13.38 1.58 -14.40
N VAL A 127 -13.98 1.17 -13.28
CA VAL A 127 -14.64 -0.12 -13.12
C VAL A 127 -16.14 0.14 -12.92
N GLY A 128 -16.94 -0.28 -13.89
CA GLY A 128 -18.39 -0.12 -13.82
C GLY A 128 -19.07 -1.19 -12.96
N ALA A 129 -20.24 -0.86 -12.40
CA ALA A 129 -21.03 -1.82 -11.63
C ALA A 129 -21.85 -2.76 -12.51
N THR A 130 -22.00 -3.99 -12.05
CA THR A 130 -22.79 -5.04 -12.72
C THR A 130 -24.21 -5.15 -12.15
N SER A 131 -24.91 -4.03 -11.91
CA SER A 131 -26.30 -4.08 -11.41
C SER A 131 -27.35 -4.22 -12.53
N ALA A 132 -28.53 -4.75 -12.20
CA ALA A 132 -29.63 -5.09 -13.12
C ALA A 132 -30.27 -3.91 -13.90
N GLY A 133 -29.68 -2.72 -13.85
CA GLY A 133 -30.06 -1.55 -14.65
C GLY A 133 -28.88 -0.77 -15.25
N ASN A 134 -27.63 -1.14 -14.94
CA ASN A 134 -26.46 -0.42 -15.42
C ASN A 134 -26.03 -0.93 -16.81
N LYS A 135 -25.88 0.00 -17.76
CA LYS A 135 -25.61 -0.29 -19.19
C LYS A 135 -24.13 -0.25 -19.55
N THR A 136 -23.23 0.01 -18.60
CA THR A 136 -21.77 0.03 -18.84
C THR A 136 -20.95 -0.87 -17.92
N PRO A 137 -21.34 -2.14 -17.70
CA PRO A 137 -20.51 -3.06 -16.94
C PRO A 137 -19.29 -3.42 -17.78
N GLY A 138 -18.11 -2.97 -17.37
CA GLY A 138 -16.87 -3.17 -18.12
C GLY A 138 -15.76 -2.27 -17.58
N LEU A 139 -14.55 -2.50 -18.08
CA LEU A 139 -13.40 -1.67 -17.74
C LEU A 139 -13.13 -0.66 -18.83
N TYR A 140 -12.88 0.58 -18.42
CA TYR A 140 -12.55 1.68 -19.30
C TYR A 140 -11.30 2.37 -18.77
N TYR A 141 -10.54 3.01 -19.64
CA TYR A 141 -9.53 3.95 -19.21
C TYR A 141 -9.82 5.37 -19.68
N SER A 142 -9.34 6.33 -18.91
CA SER A 142 -9.16 7.71 -19.34
C SER A 142 -7.73 8.15 -19.04
N VAL A 143 -7.26 9.24 -19.65
CA VAL A 143 -5.98 9.87 -19.33
C VAL A 143 -6.22 11.23 -18.68
N ILE A 144 -5.68 11.41 -17.47
CA ILE A 144 -5.53 12.73 -16.84
C ILE A 144 -4.22 13.32 -17.33
N ASP A 145 -4.27 14.58 -17.74
CA ASP A 145 -3.12 15.42 -18.04
C ASP A 145 -3.05 16.55 -17.02
N MET A 146 -2.02 16.49 -16.14
CA MET A 146 -1.79 17.47 -15.08
C MET A 146 -1.27 18.82 -15.59
N THR A 147 -0.90 18.95 -16.87
CA THR A 147 -0.48 20.23 -17.46
C THR A 147 -1.68 21.13 -17.80
N LEU A 148 -2.89 20.56 -17.87
CA LEU A 148 -4.13 21.27 -18.13
C LEU A 148 -4.56 22.12 -16.92
N ASP A 149 -5.47 23.07 -17.17
CA ASP A 149 -6.09 23.93 -16.15
C ASP A 149 -5.08 24.63 -15.23
N GLY A 150 -3.98 25.12 -15.82
CA GLY A 150 -2.92 25.82 -15.08
C GLY A 150 -2.19 24.94 -14.05
N GLY A 151 -2.08 23.63 -14.30
CA GLY A 151 -1.46 22.68 -13.38
C GLY A 151 -2.43 21.99 -12.42
N LEU A 152 -3.73 22.23 -12.56
CA LEU A 152 -4.78 21.58 -11.77
C LEU A 152 -5.31 20.28 -12.41
N GLY A 153 -4.90 20.02 -13.65
CA GLY A 153 -5.20 18.80 -14.37
C GLY A 153 -6.57 18.77 -15.04
N GLY A 154 -6.69 17.91 -16.05
CA GLY A 154 -7.89 17.71 -16.87
C GLY A 154 -7.90 16.32 -17.49
N ILE A 155 -9.07 15.79 -17.81
CA ILE A 155 -9.16 14.58 -18.64
C ILE A 155 -8.94 14.97 -20.10
N ASP A 156 -8.02 14.26 -20.77
CA ASP A 156 -7.84 14.38 -22.21
C ASP A 156 -9.11 13.90 -22.94
N PRO A 157 -9.81 14.79 -23.66
CA PRO A 157 -11.06 14.44 -24.34
C PRO A 157 -10.91 13.38 -25.45
N LEU A 158 -9.71 13.18 -26.00
CA LEU A 158 -9.44 12.14 -27.01
C LEU A 158 -9.21 10.76 -26.38
N ARG A 159 -8.82 10.72 -25.11
CA ARG A 159 -8.51 9.51 -24.34
C ARG A 159 -9.42 9.44 -23.12
N LYS A 160 -10.72 9.64 -23.31
CA LYS A 160 -11.75 9.55 -22.27
C LYS A 160 -12.67 8.37 -22.52
N ASN A 161 -12.93 7.58 -21.48
CA ASN A 161 -13.84 6.43 -21.51
C ASN A 161 -13.52 5.45 -22.66
N VAL A 162 -12.24 5.26 -22.94
CA VAL A 162 -11.80 4.28 -23.92
C VAL A 162 -12.01 2.90 -23.30
N SER A 163 -12.84 2.07 -23.91
CA SER A 163 -13.03 0.70 -23.42
C SER A 163 -11.70 -0.04 -23.50
N LEU A 164 -11.34 -0.76 -22.43
CA LEU A 164 -10.21 -1.67 -22.51
C LEU A 164 -10.58 -2.78 -23.49
N SER A 165 -9.90 -2.78 -24.63
CA SER A 165 -10.16 -3.71 -25.73
C SER A 165 -9.89 -5.14 -25.26
N PHE A 166 -10.84 -6.03 -25.52
CA PHE A 166 -10.63 -7.47 -25.42
C PHE A 166 -10.18 -8.07 -26.76
N GLY A 167 -10.19 -7.29 -27.85
CA GLY A 167 -9.63 -7.61 -29.17
C GLY A 167 -9.61 -9.09 -29.55
N THR A 168 -8.40 -9.65 -29.68
CA THR A 168 -8.14 -11.06 -30.05
C THR A 168 -7.90 -11.98 -28.85
N SER A 169 -8.02 -11.47 -27.62
CA SER A 169 -7.76 -12.21 -26.36
C SER A 169 -8.63 -13.48 -26.17
N GLY A 170 -9.69 -13.64 -26.97
CA GLY A 170 -10.67 -14.71 -26.82
C GLY A 170 -11.71 -14.45 -25.73
N TYR A 171 -11.62 -13.33 -25.00
CA TYR A 171 -12.65 -12.88 -24.08
C TYR A 171 -13.71 -12.06 -24.83
N SER A 172 -14.92 -12.62 -24.97
CA SER A 172 -15.98 -12.04 -25.81
C SER A 172 -17.07 -11.30 -25.01
N HIS A 173 -16.91 -11.18 -23.70
CA HIS A 173 -17.93 -10.56 -22.84
C HIS A 173 -17.61 -9.07 -22.66
N PRO A 174 -18.61 -8.16 -22.72
CA PRO A 174 -18.36 -6.75 -22.46
C PRO A 174 -18.18 -6.44 -20.96
N TYR A 175 -18.44 -7.41 -20.09
CA TYR A 175 -18.54 -7.28 -18.64
C TYR A 175 -17.18 -7.44 -17.94
N ALA A 176 -17.05 -6.87 -16.74
CA ALA A 176 -15.95 -7.12 -15.82
C ALA A 176 -16.49 -7.27 -14.39
N GLY A 177 -15.69 -7.82 -13.48
CA GLY A 177 -16.02 -7.84 -12.07
C GLY A 177 -15.77 -6.47 -11.44
N GLU A 178 -16.28 -6.25 -10.24
CA GLU A 178 -16.15 -4.98 -9.52
C GLU A 178 -14.81 -4.89 -8.76
N ASN A 179 -13.76 -5.47 -9.35
CA ASN A 179 -12.44 -5.62 -8.78
C ASN A 179 -11.36 -5.25 -9.82
N ILE A 180 -10.30 -4.62 -9.34
CA ILE A 180 -9.10 -4.33 -10.11
C ILE A 180 -7.92 -4.24 -9.15
N GLY A 181 -6.82 -4.89 -9.51
CA GLY A 181 -5.52 -4.73 -8.88
C GLY A 181 -4.53 -4.15 -9.89
N ALA A 182 -3.60 -3.32 -9.41
CA ALA A 182 -2.52 -2.78 -10.20
C ALA A 182 -1.19 -2.96 -9.47
N VAL A 183 -0.17 -3.42 -10.19
CA VAL A 183 1.18 -3.65 -9.65
C VAL A 183 2.21 -3.20 -10.65
N GLN A 184 3.24 -2.50 -10.19
CA GLN A 184 4.31 -2.04 -11.08
C GLN A 184 5.06 -3.24 -11.69
N HIS A 185 5.36 -3.17 -12.98
CA HIS A 185 6.20 -4.14 -13.67
C HIS A 185 7.58 -4.21 -12.98
N ALA A 186 8.27 -5.34 -13.11
CA ALA A 186 9.64 -5.45 -12.63
C ALA A 186 10.57 -4.37 -13.22
N ASN A 187 10.27 -3.78 -14.38
CA ASN A 187 11.14 -2.81 -15.04
C ASN A 187 11.07 -1.39 -14.43
N GLY A 188 10.40 -1.22 -13.28
CA GLY A 188 10.36 0.05 -12.56
C GLY A 188 9.52 1.15 -13.20
N THR A 189 8.96 0.94 -14.39
CA THR A 189 8.31 2.00 -15.18
C THR A 189 6.89 1.63 -15.59
N ASP A 190 6.71 0.43 -16.14
CA ASP A 190 5.43 -0.06 -16.62
C ASP A 190 4.60 -0.65 -15.48
N TYR A 191 3.34 -1.00 -15.76
CA TYR A 191 2.43 -1.59 -14.77
C TYR A 191 1.67 -2.77 -15.36
N TRP A 192 1.26 -3.67 -14.47
CA TRP A 192 0.29 -4.72 -14.75
C TRP A 192 -1.05 -4.37 -14.12
N LEU A 193 -2.12 -4.67 -14.85
CA LEU A 193 -3.49 -4.67 -14.34
C LEU A 193 -4.01 -6.09 -14.26
N LEU A 194 -4.72 -6.41 -13.19
CA LEU A 194 -5.35 -7.71 -12.98
C LEU A 194 -6.80 -7.53 -12.53
N SER A 195 -7.72 -8.20 -13.22
CA SER A 195 -9.12 -8.30 -12.81
C SER A 195 -9.62 -9.73 -12.91
N ARG A 196 -10.54 -10.11 -12.03
CA ARG A 196 -11.24 -11.39 -12.02
C ARG A 196 -12.68 -11.21 -12.46
N PHE A 197 -13.12 -12.02 -13.43
CA PHE A 197 -14.53 -12.12 -13.79
C PHE A 197 -14.95 -13.56 -14.06
N ARG A 198 -15.96 -14.06 -13.33
CA ARG A 198 -16.56 -15.40 -13.47
C ARG A 198 -15.57 -16.57 -13.44
N ASP A 199 -15.07 -17.03 -14.56
CA ASP A 199 -14.13 -18.15 -14.73
C ASP A 199 -12.80 -17.71 -15.39
N VAL A 200 -12.58 -16.40 -15.56
CA VAL A 200 -11.33 -15.86 -16.10
C VAL A 200 -10.63 -14.86 -15.17
N LEU A 201 -9.30 -14.84 -15.25
CA LEU A 201 -8.48 -13.70 -14.86
C LEU A 201 -7.97 -13.00 -16.12
N LEU A 202 -7.93 -11.68 -16.08
CA LEU A 202 -7.54 -10.84 -17.20
C LEU A 202 -6.34 -10.00 -16.77
N VAL A 203 -5.23 -10.12 -17.51
CA VAL A 203 -3.96 -9.41 -17.23
C VAL A 203 -3.62 -8.49 -18.38
N TRP A 204 -3.51 -7.19 -18.13
CA TRP A 204 -3.05 -6.20 -19.11
C TRP A 204 -1.70 -5.63 -18.72
N GLU A 205 -0.86 -5.37 -19.72
CA GLU A 205 0.34 -4.56 -19.59
C GLU A 205 0.00 -3.09 -19.88
N VAL A 206 0.50 -2.18 -19.06
CA VAL A 206 0.38 -0.74 -19.22
C VAL A 206 1.76 -0.17 -19.45
N THR A 207 1.98 0.39 -20.64
CA THR A 207 3.27 0.95 -21.07
C THR A 207 3.12 2.38 -21.55
N SER A 208 4.24 3.02 -21.90
CA SER A 208 4.25 4.36 -22.50
C SER A 208 3.49 4.46 -23.83
N THR A 209 3.30 3.33 -24.52
CA THR A 209 2.61 3.25 -25.81
C THR A 209 1.11 2.98 -25.70
N GLY A 210 0.62 2.62 -24.51
CA GLY A 210 -0.77 2.24 -24.30
C GLY A 210 -0.95 1.08 -23.35
N ILE A 211 -2.20 0.65 -23.24
CA ILE A 211 -2.62 -0.56 -22.52
C ILE A 211 -2.79 -1.68 -23.55
N SER A 212 -2.21 -2.86 -23.29
CA SER A 212 -2.25 -4.02 -24.18
C SER A 212 -3.67 -4.59 -24.36
N GLU A 213 -3.82 -5.63 -25.18
CA GLU A 213 -4.93 -6.57 -25.03
C GLU A 213 -4.66 -7.48 -23.82
N PRO A 214 -5.69 -8.03 -23.14
CA PRO A 214 -5.45 -8.86 -21.98
C PRO A 214 -4.95 -10.26 -22.36
N THR A 215 -4.04 -10.79 -21.56
CA THR A 215 -3.85 -12.24 -21.46
C THR A 215 -4.97 -12.82 -20.60
N VAL A 216 -5.62 -13.88 -21.08
CA VAL A 216 -6.76 -14.53 -20.41
C VAL A 216 -6.30 -15.83 -19.76
N TYR A 217 -6.42 -15.91 -18.44
CA TYR A 217 -6.20 -17.14 -17.68
C TYR A 217 -7.54 -17.75 -17.27
N LYS A 218 -7.65 -19.07 -17.34
CA LYS A 218 -8.82 -19.78 -16.83
C LYS A 218 -8.68 -20.03 -15.32
N GLY A 219 -9.71 -19.64 -14.58
CA GLY A 219 -9.93 -20.06 -13.20
C GLY A 219 -10.23 -21.56 -13.12
N LEU A 220 -10.12 -22.12 -11.92
CA LEU A 220 -10.35 -23.54 -11.67
C LEU A 220 -11.84 -23.86 -11.51
N TYR A 221 -12.63 -22.87 -11.08
CA TYR A 221 -14.07 -22.95 -10.97
C TYR A 221 -14.73 -21.73 -11.61
N ASN A 222 -15.93 -21.96 -12.14
CA ASN A 222 -16.80 -20.87 -12.51
C ASN A 222 -17.36 -20.26 -11.21
N ILE A 223 -17.10 -18.98 -10.98
CA ILE A 223 -17.69 -18.24 -9.86
C ILE A 223 -19.22 -18.16 -10.00
N GLY A 224 -19.77 -18.41 -11.20
CA GLY A 224 -21.17 -18.64 -11.50
C GLY A 224 -21.65 -17.77 -12.67
N THR A 225 -22.96 -17.80 -12.92
CA THR A 225 -23.61 -17.06 -14.00
C THR A 225 -24.59 -16.02 -13.46
N HIS A 226 -24.17 -14.84 -13.00
CA HIS A 226 -24.98 -13.60 -13.07
C HIS A 226 -24.29 -12.41 -12.38
N TYR A 227 -24.60 -11.19 -12.86
CA TYR A 227 -24.95 -9.89 -12.23
C TYR A 227 -24.73 -9.60 -10.71
N ALA A 228 -24.13 -10.48 -9.93
CA ALA A 228 -23.98 -10.37 -8.48
C ALA A 228 -22.73 -11.12 -7.96
N GLN A 229 -21.73 -11.31 -8.84
CA GLN A 229 -20.54 -12.13 -8.59
C GLN A 229 -19.32 -11.45 -9.20
N GLY A 230 -18.18 -11.49 -8.51
CA GLY A 230 -17.03 -10.64 -8.77
C GLY A 230 -16.98 -9.40 -7.87
N LEU A 231 -17.54 -9.53 -6.66
CA LEU A 231 -17.52 -8.53 -5.60
C LEU A 231 -16.29 -8.75 -4.74
N GLY A 232 -15.79 -7.70 -4.10
CA GLY A 232 -14.63 -7.81 -3.22
C GLY A 232 -13.34 -7.34 -3.85
N TYR A 233 -12.34 -7.13 -3.00
CA TYR A 233 -11.06 -6.59 -3.38
C TYR A 233 -10.19 -7.65 -4.08
N LEU A 234 -9.44 -7.20 -5.09
CA LEU A 234 -8.30 -7.91 -5.64
C LEU A 234 -7.05 -7.14 -5.24
N LYS A 235 -6.13 -7.76 -4.49
CA LYS A 235 -4.85 -7.13 -4.16
C LYS A 235 -3.68 -8.06 -4.42
N PHE A 236 -2.57 -7.42 -4.75
CA PHE A 236 -1.25 -8.02 -4.70
C PHE A 236 -0.65 -7.85 -3.30
N ASN A 237 0.29 -8.72 -2.90
CA ASN A 237 1.18 -8.44 -1.77
C ASN A 237 2.13 -7.27 -2.11
N ILE A 238 2.86 -6.75 -1.12
CA ILE A 238 3.72 -5.58 -1.32
C ILE A 238 4.84 -5.84 -2.35
N GLU A 239 5.36 -7.07 -2.43
CA GLU A 239 6.34 -7.47 -3.44
C GLU A 239 5.73 -7.63 -4.84
N GLY A 240 4.41 -7.77 -4.91
CA GLY A 240 3.65 -7.99 -6.12
C GLY A 240 3.83 -9.37 -6.76
N THR A 241 4.38 -10.32 -6.01
CA THR A 241 4.66 -11.69 -6.45
C THR A 241 3.49 -12.64 -6.23
N LYS A 242 2.46 -12.20 -5.50
CA LYS A 242 1.26 -12.97 -5.19
C LYS A 242 0.05 -12.05 -5.21
N PHE A 243 -1.11 -12.59 -5.55
CA PHE A 243 -2.39 -11.90 -5.40
C PHE A 243 -3.43 -12.77 -4.72
N ILE A 244 -4.39 -12.10 -4.07
CA ILE A 244 -5.64 -12.69 -3.62
C ILE A 244 -6.79 -11.84 -4.16
N HIS A 245 -7.82 -12.53 -4.64
CA HIS A 245 -9.14 -11.96 -4.85
C HIS A 245 -10.12 -12.65 -3.91
N VAL A 246 -10.86 -11.85 -3.14
CA VAL A 246 -12.01 -12.34 -2.34
C VAL A 246 -13.27 -12.20 -3.18
N ASP A 247 -14.19 -13.15 -3.03
CA ASP A 247 -15.52 -13.09 -3.64
C ASP A 247 -16.55 -13.67 -2.67
N HIS A 248 -17.73 -13.05 -2.62
CA HIS A 248 -18.88 -13.56 -1.87
C HIS A 248 -20.15 -13.49 -2.71
N ASN A 249 -21.03 -14.47 -2.52
CA ASN A 249 -22.29 -14.57 -3.27
C ASN A 249 -23.51 -14.23 -2.41
N TYR A 250 -24.36 -13.32 -2.92
CA TYR A 250 -25.64 -12.93 -2.30
C TYR A 250 -26.76 -13.96 -2.40
N GLN A 251 -26.70 -14.92 -3.33
CA GLN A 251 -27.79 -15.87 -3.58
C GLN A 251 -27.42 -17.30 -3.16
N ASN A 252 -28.32 -17.91 -2.36
CA ASN A 252 -28.33 -19.31 -1.90
C ASN A 252 -27.01 -19.78 -1.21
N ASN A 253 -27.01 -19.76 0.13
CA ASN A 253 -25.97 -20.31 1.01
C ASN A 253 -24.58 -19.64 0.96
N SER A 254 -24.51 -18.30 0.83
CA SER A 254 -23.32 -17.44 1.06
C SER A 254 -21.98 -18.17 0.89
N VAL A 255 -21.66 -18.58 -0.34
CA VAL A 255 -20.38 -19.24 -0.61
C VAL A 255 -19.35 -18.16 -0.81
N SER A 256 -18.45 -18.05 0.16
CA SER A 256 -17.27 -17.19 0.08
C SER A 256 -16.12 -17.95 -0.53
N ARG A 257 -15.37 -17.27 -1.39
CA ARG A 257 -14.31 -17.87 -2.19
C ARG A 257 -13.08 -16.99 -2.19
N LEU A 258 -11.93 -17.64 -2.26
CA LEU A 258 -10.65 -17.01 -2.51
C LEU A 258 -10.09 -17.52 -3.83
N THR A 259 -9.59 -16.62 -4.65
CA THR A 259 -8.69 -16.93 -5.77
C THR A 259 -7.30 -16.43 -5.39
N ILE A 260 -6.32 -17.33 -5.34
CA ILE A 260 -4.94 -17.05 -4.94
C ILE A 260 -4.04 -17.45 -6.11
N GLY A 261 -3.02 -16.65 -6.43
CA GLY A 261 -2.06 -17.03 -7.45
C GLY A 261 -0.73 -16.32 -7.28
N ASP A 262 0.32 -16.97 -7.79
CA ASP A 262 1.64 -16.36 -7.92
C ASP A 262 1.69 -15.57 -9.23
N PHE A 263 2.34 -14.41 -9.19
CA PHE A 263 2.42 -13.46 -10.31
C PHE A 263 3.86 -13.10 -10.63
N ASP A 264 4.30 -13.39 -11.85
CA ASP A 264 5.60 -12.95 -12.34
C ASP A 264 5.49 -11.54 -12.93
N ARG A 265 5.97 -10.56 -12.18
CA ARG A 265 5.95 -9.14 -12.58
C ARG A 265 6.84 -8.81 -13.77
N SER A 266 7.72 -9.73 -14.17
CA SER A 266 8.58 -9.54 -15.34
C SER A 266 7.87 -9.94 -16.64
N THR A 267 6.86 -10.79 -16.55
CA THR A 267 6.21 -11.41 -17.72
C THR A 267 4.69 -11.31 -17.71
N GLY A 268 4.08 -10.93 -16.59
CA GLY A 268 2.64 -10.95 -16.38
C GLY A 268 2.06 -12.35 -16.17
N ILE A 269 2.90 -13.38 -16.06
CA ILE A 269 2.45 -14.77 -15.97
C ILE A 269 1.84 -15.07 -14.60
N ILE A 270 0.61 -15.58 -14.60
CA ILE A 270 -0.02 -16.20 -13.43
C ILE A 270 0.37 -17.69 -13.38
N SER A 271 0.83 -18.14 -12.21
CA SER A 271 1.16 -19.53 -11.94
C SER A 271 0.62 -19.96 -10.57
N ASN A 272 0.62 -21.27 -10.29
CA ASN A 272 0.19 -21.82 -8.99
C ASN A 272 -1.20 -21.30 -8.56
N LEU A 273 -2.12 -21.17 -9.52
CA LEU A 273 -3.47 -20.68 -9.29
C LEU A 273 -4.23 -21.66 -8.40
N LYS A 274 -4.77 -21.17 -7.30
CA LYS A 274 -5.55 -21.91 -6.31
C LYS A 274 -6.89 -21.22 -6.11
N GLU A 275 -7.94 -21.99 -5.96
CA GLU A 275 -9.26 -21.49 -5.60
C GLU A 275 -9.85 -22.38 -4.49
N ARG A 276 -10.46 -21.77 -3.48
CA ARG A 276 -11.09 -22.50 -2.36
C ARG A 276 -12.34 -21.81 -1.86
N ASN A 277 -13.26 -22.60 -1.31
CA ASN A 277 -14.32 -22.06 -0.46
C ASN A 277 -13.72 -21.62 0.89
N SER A 278 -14.23 -20.55 1.46
CA SER A 278 -13.75 -19.95 2.71
C SER A 278 -14.93 -19.53 3.62
N PRO A 279 -15.80 -20.47 4.05
CA PRO A 279 -16.95 -20.17 4.92
C PRO A 279 -16.57 -19.51 6.25
N GLU A 280 -15.35 -19.76 6.75
CA GLU A 280 -14.76 -19.15 7.94
C GLU A 280 -14.66 -17.62 7.84
N LEU A 281 -14.57 -17.06 6.64
CA LEU A 281 -14.55 -15.62 6.40
C LEU A 281 -15.96 -14.98 6.35
N SER A 282 -17.02 -15.77 6.45
CA SER A 282 -18.42 -15.33 6.25
C SER A 282 -18.65 -14.72 4.88
N ASN A 283 -18.59 -13.38 4.73
CA ASN A 283 -18.80 -12.63 3.50
C ASN A 283 -17.59 -11.67 3.33
N PRO A 284 -16.41 -12.18 2.93
CA PRO A 284 -15.22 -11.36 2.77
C PRO A 284 -15.43 -10.32 1.67
N TYR A 285 -14.90 -9.12 1.88
CA TYR A 285 -15.10 -8.00 0.99
C TYR A 285 -13.80 -7.23 0.78
N GLY A 286 -13.21 -6.68 1.83
CA GLY A 286 -11.88 -6.08 1.79
C GLY A 286 -10.80 -7.08 2.18
N LEU A 287 -9.60 -6.90 1.66
CA LEU A 287 -8.43 -7.66 2.09
C LEU A 287 -7.18 -6.79 2.11
N GLU A 288 -6.21 -7.15 2.95
CA GLU A 288 -4.91 -6.51 2.99
C GLU A 288 -3.83 -7.51 3.46
N PHE A 289 -2.67 -7.48 2.83
CA PHE A 289 -1.51 -8.26 3.28
C PHE A 289 -0.79 -7.53 4.40
N SER A 290 -0.15 -8.25 5.32
CA SER A 290 0.90 -7.66 6.14
C SER A 290 2.10 -7.26 5.26
N VAL A 291 3.02 -6.43 5.77
CA VAL A 291 4.16 -5.96 4.97
C VAL A 291 5.09 -7.12 4.61
N SER A 292 5.21 -8.14 5.46
CA SER A 292 5.96 -9.37 5.16
C SER A 292 5.24 -10.32 4.21
N GLY A 293 3.93 -10.16 4.03
CA GLY A 293 3.07 -11.11 3.34
C GLY A 293 2.79 -12.41 4.12
N GLU A 294 3.26 -12.53 5.37
CA GLU A 294 3.00 -13.72 6.21
C GLU A 294 1.54 -13.79 6.66
N TYR A 295 0.93 -12.64 6.93
CA TYR A 295 -0.47 -12.54 7.38
C TYR A 295 -1.34 -11.86 6.33
N VAL A 296 -2.61 -12.28 6.28
CA VAL A 296 -3.65 -11.64 5.48
C VAL A 296 -4.80 -11.26 6.38
N TYR A 297 -5.22 -10.01 6.25
CA TYR A 297 -6.36 -9.44 6.94
C TYR A 297 -7.53 -9.35 5.98
N PHE A 298 -8.72 -9.66 6.47
CA PHE A 298 -9.97 -9.61 5.71
C PHE A 298 -10.99 -8.77 6.47
N SER A 299 -11.72 -7.91 5.76
CA SER A 299 -12.97 -7.37 6.27
C SER A 299 -14.15 -8.15 5.70
N SER A 300 -15.17 -8.36 6.52
CA SER A 300 -16.42 -9.01 6.11
C SER A 300 -17.63 -8.09 6.31
N ILE A 301 -18.59 -8.18 5.41
CA ILE A 301 -19.78 -7.30 5.38
C ILE A 301 -21.10 -8.09 5.40
N GLU A 302 -22.19 -7.38 5.74
CA GLU A 302 -23.58 -7.85 5.56
C GLU A 302 -23.99 -9.14 6.28
N SER A 303 -23.19 -9.56 7.26
CA SER A 303 -23.45 -10.63 8.21
C SER A 303 -23.60 -10.08 9.63
N LEU A 304 -24.83 -10.09 10.16
CA LEU A 304 -25.14 -9.58 11.51
C LEU A 304 -24.34 -10.29 12.62
N SER A 305 -23.84 -11.50 12.36
CA SER A 305 -23.09 -12.31 13.33
C SER A 305 -21.59 -12.37 13.06
N TYR A 306 -21.12 -11.98 11.88
CA TYR A 306 -19.73 -12.23 11.45
C TYR A 306 -19.05 -11.05 10.73
N ASN A 307 -19.66 -9.86 10.70
CA ASN A 307 -19.02 -8.64 10.19
C ASN A 307 -17.83 -8.21 11.03
N GLY A 308 -16.71 -7.94 10.37
CA GLY A 308 -15.57 -7.32 11.02
C GLY A 308 -14.24 -7.76 10.43
N LEU A 309 -13.20 -7.66 11.25
CA LEU A 309 -11.82 -7.87 10.87
C LEU A 309 -11.35 -9.28 11.30
N ILE A 310 -10.84 -10.01 10.33
CA ILE A 310 -10.36 -11.38 10.46
C ILE A 310 -8.91 -11.42 9.99
N MET A 311 -8.06 -12.18 10.67
CA MET A 311 -6.66 -12.40 10.31
C MET A 311 -6.39 -13.88 10.13
N ALA A 312 -5.59 -14.23 9.13
CA ALA A 312 -5.14 -15.59 8.87
C ALA A 312 -3.70 -15.57 8.34
N LYS A 313 -3.01 -16.71 8.45
CA LYS A 313 -1.68 -16.87 7.85
C LYS A 313 -1.78 -17.21 6.37
N MET A 314 -0.88 -16.67 5.57
CA MET A 314 -0.79 -16.95 4.15
C MET A 314 -0.56 -18.46 3.89
N GLU A 315 0.30 -19.11 4.67
CA GLU A 315 0.59 -20.55 4.53
C GLU A 315 -0.67 -21.41 4.66
N ASP A 316 -1.55 -21.10 5.62
CA ASP A 316 -2.79 -21.83 5.87
C ASP A 316 -3.84 -21.56 4.78
N ILE A 317 -3.91 -20.31 4.30
CA ILE A 317 -4.77 -19.92 3.17
C ILE A 317 -4.40 -20.72 1.91
N GLU A 318 -3.10 -20.96 1.69
CA GLU A 318 -2.58 -21.68 0.54
C GLU A 318 -2.68 -23.20 0.63
N ASP A 319 -2.86 -23.74 1.84
CA ASP A 319 -3.00 -25.18 2.07
C ASP A 319 -4.42 -25.67 1.75
N LEU A 320 -4.59 -26.19 0.53
CA LEU A 320 -5.84 -26.76 0.05
C LEU A 320 -6.18 -28.12 0.67
N SER A 321 -5.29 -28.71 1.49
CA SER A 321 -5.63 -29.92 2.26
C SER A 321 -6.56 -29.62 3.43
N LEU A 322 -6.61 -28.35 3.87
CA LEU A 322 -7.52 -27.87 4.89
C LEU A 322 -8.90 -27.62 4.30
N THR A 323 -9.95 -28.22 4.89
CA THR A 323 -11.34 -27.90 4.51
C THR A 323 -11.72 -26.45 4.85
N ALA A 324 -11.18 -25.94 5.97
CA ALA A 324 -11.25 -24.55 6.41
C ALA A 324 -9.91 -24.21 7.08
N PHE A 325 -9.37 -23.01 6.85
CA PHE A 325 -8.09 -22.60 7.44
C PHE A 325 -8.29 -21.92 8.81
N PRO A 326 -7.30 -21.99 9.73
CA PRO A 326 -7.35 -21.26 10.98
C PRO A 326 -7.47 -19.76 10.77
N VAL A 327 -8.43 -19.14 11.44
CA VAL A 327 -8.64 -17.69 11.44
C VAL A 327 -8.72 -17.15 12.85
N THR A 328 -8.25 -15.91 13.04
CA THR A 328 -8.43 -15.15 14.26
C THR A 328 -9.41 -14.01 13.99
N ARG A 329 -10.54 -13.98 14.71
CA ARG A 329 -11.49 -12.86 14.64
C ARG A 329 -11.01 -11.76 15.58
N LEU A 330 -10.52 -10.66 15.00
CA LEU A 330 -9.91 -9.58 15.77
C LEU A 330 -10.96 -8.68 16.39
N MET A 331 -11.97 -8.30 15.62
CA MET A 331 -13.08 -7.49 16.12
C MET A 331 -14.25 -7.41 15.15
N ALA A 332 -15.42 -6.98 15.65
CA ALA A 332 -16.57 -6.65 14.84
C ALA A 332 -16.56 -5.17 14.39
N GLY A 333 -17.18 -4.87 13.24
CA GLY A 333 -17.45 -3.51 12.80
C GLY A 333 -16.78 -3.09 11.49
N PRO A 334 -15.46 -3.27 11.29
CA PRO A 334 -14.79 -2.86 10.05
C PRO A 334 -15.43 -3.48 8.81
N SER A 335 -15.83 -2.63 7.85
CA SER A 335 -16.40 -3.03 6.55
C SER A 335 -15.34 -3.07 5.45
N CYS A 336 -14.30 -2.25 5.55
CA CYS A 336 -13.19 -2.17 4.60
C CYS A 336 -11.88 -1.89 5.33
N ILE A 337 -10.77 -2.33 4.75
CA ILE A 337 -9.41 -2.13 5.26
C ILE A 337 -8.43 -1.78 4.13
N GLN A 338 -7.43 -0.96 4.45
CA GLN A 338 -6.37 -0.54 3.54
C GLN A 338 -5.08 -0.25 4.33
N MET A 339 -3.93 -0.64 3.80
CA MET A 339 -2.64 -0.29 4.38
C MET A 339 -2.31 1.19 4.21
N GLY A 340 -1.90 1.84 5.30
CA GLY A 340 -1.34 3.19 5.33
C GLY A 340 0.11 3.24 4.86
N SER A 341 0.61 4.44 4.54
CA SER A 341 2.02 4.65 4.20
C SER A 341 2.99 4.33 5.35
N ASP A 342 2.46 4.17 6.55
CA ASP A 342 3.18 3.82 7.79
C ASP A 342 3.24 2.30 8.06
N GLY A 343 2.76 1.47 7.13
CA GLY A 343 2.75 0.02 7.27
C GLY A 343 1.66 -0.53 8.21
N ARG A 344 0.81 0.33 8.79
CA ARG A 344 -0.35 -0.10 9.58
C ARG A 344 -1.56 -0.31 8.69
N ILE A 345 -2.50 -1.15 9.12
CA ILE A 345 -3.75 -1.38 8.38
C ILE A 345 -4.87 -0.58 9.03
N TYR A 346 -5.52 0.27 8.25
CA TYR A 346 -6.62 1.14 8.67
C TYR A 346 -7.94 0.59 8.18
N GLY A 347 -8.93 0.58 9.06
CA GLY A 347 -10.29 0.14 8.77
C GLY A 347 -11.33 1.22 9.00
N ILE A 348 -12.39 1.17 8.19
CA ILE A 348 -13.61 1.98 8.33
C ILE A 348 -14.81 1.07 8.60
N ALA A 349 -15.90 1.63 9.13
CA ALA A 349 -17.17 0.93 9.26
C ALA A 349 -18.31 1.70 8.61
N ALA A 350 -19.27 0.96 8.03
CA ALA A 350 -20.39 1.54 7.32
C ALA A 350 -21.28 2.43 8.21
N GLY A 351 -21.48 3.67 7.77
CA GLY A 351 -22.30 4.66 8.48
C GLY A 351 -21.68 5.16 9.79
N SER A 352 -20.40 4.83 10.04
CA SER A 352 -19.71 5.13 11.29
C SER A 352 -18.63 6.18 11.11
N ARG A 353 -18.33 6.90 12.20
CA ARG A 353 -17.17 7.81 12.31
C ARG A 353 -15.94 7.14 12.92
N ASN A 354 -16.03 5.85 13.22
CA ASN A 354 -14.92 5.12 13.84
C ASN A 354 -13.85 4.78 12.80
N ILE A 355 -12.59 4.84 13.25
CA ILE A 355 -11.44 4.25 12.54
C ILE A 355 -10.88 3.11 13.39
N TYR A 356 -10.43 2.06 12.71
CA TYR A 356 -9.79 0.90 13.30
C TYR A 356 -8.35 0.82 12.81
N ILE A 357 -7.40 0.45 13.65
CA ILE A 357 -5.98 0.41 13.27
C ILE A 357 -5.37 -0.90 13.77
N VAL A 358 -4.95 -1.76 12.85
CA VAL A 358 -4.03 -2.87 13.18
C VAL A 358 -2.66 -2.25 13.42
N LEU A 359 -2.18 -2.36 14.66
CA LEU A 359 -1.02 -1.58 15.12
C LEU A 359 0.30 -2.10 14.57
N ASP A 360 0.43 -3.42 14.42
CA ASP A 360 1.59 -4.09 13.86
C ASP A 360 1.13 -5.33 13.08
N PRO A 361 0.88 -5.20 11.76
CA PRO A 361 0.40 -6.30 10.93
C PRO A 361 1.34 -7.50 10.82
N ASP A 362 2.66 -7.31 11.00
CA ASP A 362 3.66 -8.38 10.86
C ASP A 362 3.88 -9.14 12.18
N SER A 363 3.53 -8.56 13.33
CA SER A 363 3.63 -9.26 14.61
C SER A 363 2.73 -10.49 14.72
N GLY A 364 1.64 -10.55 13.95
CA GLY A 364 0.60 -11.56 14.07
C GLY A 364 -0.15 -11.55 15.41
N ASP A 365 0.03 -10.53 16.25
CA ASP A 365 -0.58 -10.48 17.58
C ASP A 365 -2.07 -10.06 17.57
N GLY A 366 -2.53 -9.55 16.42
CA GLY A 366 -3.92 -9.17 16.20
C GLY A 366 -4.39 -7.96 17.00
N LYS A 367 -3.48 -7.10 17.51
CA LYS A 367 -3.88 -5.89 18.25
C LYS A 367 -4.50 -4.86 17.31
N VAL A 368 -5.76 -4.53 17.60
CA VAL A 368 -6.52 -3.52 16.86
C VAL A 368 -6.97 -2.40 17.79
N ALA A 369 -6.57 -1.17 17.50
CA ALA A 369 -7.04 0.02 18.19
C ALA A 369 -8.34 0.53 17.56
N THR A 370 -9.29 0.95 18.39
CA THR A 370 -10.52 1.62 17.94
C THR A 370 -10.50 3.10 18.30
N LEU A 371 -10.59 3.95 17.29
CA LEU A 371 -10.73 5.40 17.46
C LEU A 371 -12.20 5.78 17.27
N THR A 372 -12.93 5.87 18.38
CA THR A 372 -14.38 6.15 18.37
C THR A 372 -14.67 7.58 17.93
N ASN A 373 -15.60 7.77 16.99
CA ASN A 373 -15.99 9.09 16.47
C ASN A 373 -14.82 9.94 15.94
N TYR A 374 -13.80 9.28 15.39
CA TYR A 374 -12.56 9.93 14.94
C TYR A 374 -12.75 10.83 13.72
N LEU A 375 -13.49 10.35 12.71
CA LEU A 375 -13.77 11.13 11.50
C LEU A 375 -14.53 12.42 11.84
N ILE A 376 -14.40 13.47 11.02
CA ILE A 376 -15.05 14.77 11.26
C ILE A 376 -16.57 14.63 11.33
N SER A 377 -17.23 15.40 12.21
CA SER A 377 -18.70 15.40 12.32
C SER A 377 -19.39 15.67 10.98
N GLY A 378 -20.44 14.91 10.67
CA GLY A 378 -21.12 14.97 9.37
C GLY A 378 -20.48 14.13 8.26
N THR A 379 -19.32 13.50 8.52
CA THR A 379 -18.67 12.54 7.62
C THR A 379 -18.82 11.11 8.16
N SER A 380 -18.64 10.10 7.31
CA SER A 380 -18.59 8.69 7.76
C SER A 380 -17.88 7.78 6.77
N GLY A 381 -17.32 6.69 7.28
CA GLY A 381 -16.93 5.54 6.47
C GLY A 381 -18.15 4.82 5.88
N LEU A 382 -17.95 4.17 4.75
CA LEU A 382 -18.93 3.28 4.12
C LEU A 382 -18.27 1.93 3.81
N TYR A 383 -18.32 1.44 2.58
CA TYR A 383 -17.83 0.10 2.26
C TYR A 383 -16.51 0.09 1.52
N GLY A 384 -16.00 1.22 0.99
CA GLY A 384 -14.73 1.24 0.28
C GLY A 384 -13.72 2.26 0.80
N LEU A 385 -12.45 1.89 0.67
CA LEU A 385 -11.27 2.74 0.83
C LEU A 385 -10.54 2.86 -0.53
N PRO A 386 -9.75 3.92 -0.74
CA PRO A 386 -9.10 4.17 -2.02
C PRO A 386 -8.26 3.00 -2.50
N VAL A 387 -8.42 2.58 -3.76
CA VAL A 387 -7.55 1.55 -4.38
C VAL A 387 -6.27 2.20 -4.93
N PHE A 388 -5.12 1.59 -4.67
CA PHE A 388 -3.81 2.09 -5.08
C PHE A 388 -3.08 1.08 -5.97
N ALA A 389 -2.28 1.58 -6.92
CA ALA A 389 -1.30 0.75 -7.61
C ALA A 389 -0.09 0.48 -6.70
N ILE A 390 0.28 -0.79 -6.54
CA ILE A 390 1.40 -1.17 -5.67
C ILE A 390 2.74 -0.81 -6.32
N SER A 391 3.57 -0.10 -5.56
CA SER A 391 4.98 0.21 -5.85
C SER A 391 5.88 -0.61 -4.93
N PHE A 392 6.94 -1.20 -5.48
CA PHE A 392 7.56 -2.42 -4.93
C PHE A 392 8.81 -2.24 -4.07
N PHE A 393 9.21 -1.03 -3.75
CA PHE A 393 10.41 -0.90 -2.93
C PHE A 393 10.11 -1.37 -1.49
N ASN A 394 10.94 -2.22 -0.87
CA ASN A 394 10.78 -2.57 0.54
C ASN A 394 12.13 -2.62 1.28
N LEU A 395 12.18 -2.07 2.49
CA LEU A 395 13.27 -2.26 3.44
C LEU A 395 12.80 -3.12 4.60
N ALA A 396 13.56 -4.17 4.94
CA ALA A 396 13.41 -4.83 6.23
C ALA A 396 13.77 -3.87 7.38
N PRO A 397 13.30 -4.10 8.61
CA PRO A 397 13.78 -3.38 9.80
C PRO A 397 15.32 -3.43 9.93
N VAL A 398 15.94 -2.34 10.42
CA VAL A 398 17.38 -2.33 10.71
C VAL A 398 17.70 -3.35 11.79
N GLU A 399 18.75 -4.13 11.59
CA GLU A 399 19.20 -5.17 12.51
C GLU A 399 20.57 -4.85 13.11
N SER A 400 20.77 -5.31 14.35
CA SER A 400 22.03 -5.23 15.08
C SER A 400 22.03 -6.32 16.17
N LYS A 401 23.16 -6.51 16.85
CA LYS A 401 23.26 -7.31 18.08
C LYS A 401 22.27 -6.83 19.14
N GLU A 402 21.81 -7.76 19.98
CA GLU A 402 20.90 -7.49 21.11
C GLU A 402 21.55 -6.64 22.22
N VAL A 403 22.86 -6.80 22.44
CA VAL A 403 23.61 -6.03 23.44
C VAL A 403 24.66 -5.19 22.74
N ILE A 404 24.57 -3.87 22.93
CA ILE A 404 25.44 -2.88 22.30
C ILE A 404 26.02 -2.00 23.40
N CYS A 405 27.33 -1.76 23.33
CA CYS A 405 28.07 -1.07 24.38
C CYS A 405 28.61 0.26 23.87
N ALA A 406 28.48 1.32 24.67
CA ALA A 406 29.13 2.59 24.39
C ALA A 406 30.65 2.41 24.28
N GLY A 407 31.27 3.10 23.32
CA GLY A 407 32.71 3.01 23.02
C GLY A 407 33.15 1.76 22.24
N ILE A 408 32.23 0.85 21.88
CA ILE A 408 32.51 -0.34 21.09
C ILE A 408 31.85 -0.23 19.71
N SER A 409 32.60 -0.51 18.65
CA SER A 409 32.07 -0.54 17.28
C SER A 409 31.05 -1.66 17.13
N ASN A 410 29.91 -1.32 16.57
CA ASN A 410 28.83 -2.26 16.30
C ASN A 410 28.35 -2.14 14.85
N ALA A 411 27.98 -3.28 14.26
CA ALA A 411 27.51 -3.35 12.88
C ALA A 411 25.98 -3.26 12.84
N TYR A 412 25.48 -2.32 12.05
CA TYR A 412 24.07 -2.18 11.71
C TYR A 412 23.85 -2.74 10.31
N LYS A 413 22.80 -3.52 10.14
CA LYS A 413 22.46 -4.19 8.89
C LYS A 413 21.09 -3.76 8.40
N ILE A 414 20.96 -3.64 7.10
CA ILE A 414 19.70 -3.39 6.43
C ILE A 414 19.55 -4.35 5.26
N THR A 415 18.42 -5.03 5.17
CA THR A 415 18.09 -5.85 3.99
C THR A 415 17.17 -5.05 3.09
N VAL A 416 17.64 -4.82 1.86
CA VAL A 416 16.89 -4.11 0.83
C VAL A 416 16.37 -5.11 -0.18
N ASN A 417 15.07 -5.05 -0.46
CA ASN A 417 14.44 -5.86 -1.50
C ASN A 417 14.02 -4.94 -2.64
N LEU A 418 14.76 -5.04 -3.74
CA LEU A 418 14.50 -4.39 -5.03
C LEU A 418 14.00 -5.43 -6.05
N THR A 419 13.22 -4.98 -7.04
CA THR A 419 12.85 -5.84 -8.18
C THR A 419 13.08 -5.14 -9.52
N GLY A 420 13.39 -5.98 -10.52
CA GLY A 420 13.84 -5.67 -11.90
C GLY A 420 14.90 -4.58 -12.09
N THR A 421 14.63 -3.49 -12.82
CA THR A 421 15.71 -2.57 -13.29
C THR A 421 16.12 -1.53 -12.26
N ALA A 422 15.34 -1.34 -11.19
CA ALA A 422 15.69 -0.40 -10.13
C ALA A 422 17.06 -0.73 -9.53
N ARG A 423 17.86 0.30 -9.28
CA ARG A 423 19.20 0.19 -8.70
C ARG A 423 19.30 1.02 -7.43
N LEU A 424 19.95 0.43 -6.43
CA LEU A 424 20.37 1.17 -5.26
C LEU A 424 21.64 1.95 -5.59
N SER A 425 21.64 3.24 -5.26
CA SER A 425 22.77 4.14 -5.44
C SER A 425 23.39 4.52 -4.10
N THR A 426 22.56 4.80 -3.09
CA THR A 426 23.04 5.18 -1.76
C THR A 426 22.22 4.55 -0.63
N LEU A 427 22.81 4.47 0.56
CA LEU A 427 22.12 4.25 1.83
C LEU A 427 22.55 5.34 2.80
N LYS A 428 21.60 6.15 3.23
CA LYS A 428 21.82 7.22 4.20
C LYS A 428 21.42 6.73 5.59
N TRP A 429 22.43 6.52 6.42
CA TRP A 429 22.33 6.09 7.80
C TRP A 429 22.32 7.31 8.71
N ASP A 430 21.29 7.45 9.52
CA ASP A 430 21.23 8.38 10.65
C ASP A 430 21.20 7.54 11.93
N PHE A 431 22.21 7.68 12.78
CA PHE A 431 22.36 6.89 14.00
C PHE A 431 21.65 7.51 15.21
N GLY A 432 20.96 8.65 15.04
CA GLY A 432 20.18 9.27 16.12
C GLY A 432 21.03 9.95 17.21
N ASP A 433 22.36 9.92 17.12
CA ASP A 433 23.29 10.65 17.99
C ASP A 433 23.85 11.93 17.34
N GLY A 434 23.26 12.33 16.21
CA GLY A 434 23.73 13.43 15.37
C GLY A 434 24.68 12.99 14.25
N THR A 435 25.09 11.71 14.20
CA THR A 435 25.89 11.15 13.13
C THR A 435 25.01 10.73 11.95
N ILE A 436 25.20 11.37 10.79
CA ILE A 436 24.55 11.02 9.53
C ILE A 436 25.61 10.68 8.49
N ILE A 437 25.49 9.53 7.84
CA ILE A 437 26.40 9.04 6.80
C ILE A 437 25.63 8.64 5.55
N THR A 438 26.07 9.13 4.39
CA THR A 438 25.63 8.59 3.10
C THR A 438 26.65 7.59 2.58
N GLN A 439 26.31 6.30 2.64
CA GLN A 439 27.06 5.21 2.04
C GLN A 439 26.74 5.15 0.54
N ASN A 440 27.70 5.52 -0.31
CA ASN A 440 27.60 5.27 -1.75
C ASN A 440 27.82 3.78 -2.03
N LEU A 441 26.95 3.22 -2.86
CA LEU A 441 27.01 1.81 -3.25
C LEU A 441 27.62 1.67 -4.66
N PRO A 442 28.21 0.51 -4.98
CA PRO A 442 28.67 0.24 -6.34
C PRO A 442 27.55 0.42 -7.37
N ALA A 443 27.89 0.95 -8.54
CA ALA A 443 26.94 1.09 -9.63
C ALA A 443 26.31 -0.28 -9.98
N GLY A 444 24.99 -0.32 -10.07
CA GLY A 444 24.25 -1.55 -10.34
C GLY A 444 23.87 -2.37 -9.10
N SER A 445 24.03 -1.84 -7.89
CA SER A 445 23.62 -2.54 -6.66
C SER A 445 22.11 -2.83 -6.66
N THR A 446 21.74 -4.05 -6.23
CA THR A 446 20.36 -4.59 -6.26
C THR A 446 19.91 -5.01 -4.86
N SER A 447 18.95 -5.94 -4.75
CA SER A 447 18.58 -6.56 -3.48
C SER A 447 19.78 -7.18 -2.77
N GLY A 448 19.81 -7.06 -1.45
CA GLY A 448 20.88 -7.60 -0.63
C GLY A 448 20.89 -7.01 0.78
N THR A 449 21.76 -7.58 1.63
CA THR A 449 22.01 -7.06 2.96
C THR A 449 23.24 -6.16 2.95
N TYR A 450 23.05 -4.92 3.36
CA TYR A 450 24.09 -3.91 3.47
C TYR A 450 24.40 -3.64 4.94
N SER A 451 25.60 -3.19 5.23
CA SER A 451 26.00 -2.90 6.61
C SER A 451 26.87 -1.67 6.74
N TYR A 452 26.75 -1.02 7.90
CA TYR A 452 27.60 0.08 8.31
C TYR A 452 27.97 -0.06 9.79
N ASN A 453 29.22 0.26 10.12
CA ASN A 453 29.72 0.21 11.49
C ASN A 453 29.62 1.58 12.15
N HIS A 454 29.09 1.62 13.38
CA HIS A 454 29.00 2.86 14.17
C HIS A 454 29.46 2.65 15.62
N ILE A 455 29.94 3.73 16.26
CA ILE A 455 30.38 3.76 17.66
C ILE A 455 29.63 4.89 18.37
N TYR A 456 28.80 4.56 19.35
CA TYR A 456 28.21 5.54 20.25
C TYR A 456 29.18 5.91 21.37
N THR A 457 29.36 7.21 21.65
CA THR A 457 30.25 7.70 22.71
C THR A 457 29.63 7.66 24.11
N SER A 458 28.31 7.47 24.20
CA SER A 458 27.58 7.49 25.46
C SER A 458 26.45 6.46 25.46
N PRO A 459 26.09 5.90 26.65
CA PRO A 459 24.89 5.09 26.80
C PRO A 459 23.62 5.91 26.53
N GLY A 460 22.57 5.24 26.08
CA GLY A 460 21.28 5.87 25.77
C GLY A 460 20.47 5.05 24.77
N THR A 461 19.23 5.45 24.56
CA THR A 461 18.37 4.90 23.50
C THR A 461 18.52 5.77 22.25
N TYR A 462 18.90 5.16 21.14
CA TYR A 462 19.08 5.86 19.87
C TYR A 462 18.26 5.20 18.77
N THR A 463 17.54 6.01 18.00
CA THR A 463 16.79 5.55 16.83
C THR A 463 17.70 5.59 15.61
N VAL A 464 18.01 4.42 15.06
CA VAL A 464 18.75 4.32 13.80
C VAL A 464 17.75 4.34 12.66
N ARG A 465 17.98 5.22 11.70
CA ARG A 465 17.16 5.44 10.51
C ARG A 465 17.99 5.23 9.25
N VAL A 466 17.48 4.46 8.29
CA VAL A 466 18.14 4.20 7.00
C VAL A 466 17.25 4.62 5.85
N VAL A 467 17.76 5.50 4.98
CA VAL A 467 17.06 6.00 3.79
C VAL A 467 17.80 5.58 2.52
N PRO A 468 17.18 4.85 1.59
CA PRO A 468 17.81 4.41 0.34
C PRO A 468 17.72 5.47 -0.75
N GLY A 469 18.80 5.63 -1.52
CA GLY A 469 18.81 6.35 -2.79
C GLY A 469 18.60 5.40 -3.96
N ILE A 470 17.53 5.58 -4.72
CA ILE A 470 17.07 4.68 -5.78
C ILE A 470 17.12 5.39 -7.13
N ASP A 471 17.57 4.68 -8.15
CA ASP A 471 17.33 4.97 -9.55
C ASP A 471 16.30 3.94 -10.05
N ASP A 472 15.13 4.37 -10.52
CA ASP A 472 14.05 3.49 -10.99
C ASP A 472 14.24 3.04 -12.46
N GLY A 473 15.39 3.36 -13.07
CA GLY A 473 15.76 2.96 -14.42
C GLY A 473 15.79 4.12 -15.42
N ASP A 474 15.53 5.35 -14.96
CA ASP A 474 15.55 6.57 -15.78
C ASP A 474 16.86 7.37 -15.67
N GLY A 475 17.80 6.91 -14.82
CA GLY A 475 19.10 7.55 -14.62
C GLY A 475 19.11 8.67 -13.59
N VAL A 476 17.99 8.92 -12.90
CA VAL A 476 17.87 9.92 -11.84
C VAL A 476 17.76 9.25 -10.48
N VAL A 477 18.75 9.51 -9.61
CA VAL A 477 18.75 9.00 -8.24
C VAL A 477 17.92 9.90 -7.34
N TYR A 478 16.99 9.32 -6.57
CA TYR A 478 16.23 9.99 -5.53
C TYR A 478 16.34 9.24 -4.20
N GLU A 479 16.49 9.96 -3.06
CA GLU A 479 16.34 9.32 -1.74
C GLU A 479 14.85 9.02 -1.50
N ASP A 480 14.52 7.78 -1.16
CA ASP A 480 13.16 7.33 -0.88
C ASP A 480 12.94 7.23 0.63
N SER A 481 12.63 8.38 1.24
CA SER A 481 12.42 8.48 2.68
C SER A 481 11.13 7.82 3.19
N ASP A 482 10.27 7.27 2.33
CA ASP A 482 9.10 6.46 2.73
C ASP A 482 9.44 4.98 2.80
N LYS A 483 10.58 4.62 2.24
CA LYS A 483 11.19 3.33 2.42
C LYS A 483 12.34 3.47 3.39
N THR A 484 12.05 4.20 4.45
CA THR A 484 12.91 4.32 5.61
C THR A 484 12.74 3.07 6.46
N SER A 485 13.85 2.49 6.87
CA SER A 485 13.84 1.52 7.95
C SER A 485 14.31 2.21 9.22
N GLU A 486 13.52 2.11 10.29
CA GLU A 486 13.86 2.68 11.58
C GLU A 486 13.72 1.66 12.70
N LYS A 487 14.65 1.72 13.65
CA LYS A 487 14.60 0.91 14.87
C LYS A 487 15.38 1.57 15.99
N SER A 488 14.80 1.59 17.19
CA SER A 488 15.47 2.06 18.40
C SER A 488 16.34 0.95 19.01
N PHE A 489 17.53 1.33 19.44
CA PHE A 489 18.49 0.46 20.10
C PHE A 489 18.95 1.06 21.42
N ASP A 490 19.02 0.23 22.46
CA ASP A 490 19.57 0.62 23.75
C ASP A 490 21.08 0.36 23.78
N ILE A 491 21.84 1.43 24.01
CA ILE A 491 23.29 1.42 24.15
C ILE A 491 23.62 1.46 25.63
N LEU A 492 24.35 0.45 26.11
CA LEU A 492 24.64 0.25 27.51
C LEU A 492 26.05 0.74 27.87
N ASP A 493 26.23 1.11 29.14
CA ASP A 493 27.55 1.19 29.74
C ASP A 493 28.01 -0.24 30.09
N CYS A 494 28.92 -0.77 29.29
CA CYS A 494 29.51 -2.09 29.52
C CYS A 494 30.85 -2.04 30.26
N SER A 495 31.18 -0.89 30.87
CA SER A 495 32.37 -0.81 31.71
C SER A 495 32.28 -1.84 32.84
N ILE A 496 33.23 -2.78 32.86
CA ILE A 496 33.36 -3.71 33.97
C ILE A 496 33.83 -2.89 35.17
N VAL A 497 32.92 -2.62 36.10
CA VAL A 497 33.29 -2.08 37.41
C VAL A 497 34.01 -3.20 38.16
N SER A 498 35.32 -3.35 37.94
CA SER A 498 36.12 -4.20 38.82
C SER A 498 36.07 -3.55 40.21
N ASN A 499 35.36 -4.18 41.13
CA ASN A 499 35.32 -3.71 42.51
C ASN A 499 36.77 -3.69 43.04
N ARG A 500 37.28 -2.51 43.41
CA ARG A 500 38.64 -2.37 43.97
C ARG A 500 38.86 -3.24 45.20
N MET A 501 37.80 -3.68 45.88
CA MET A 501 37.85 -4.60 47.03
C MET A 501 38.03 -6.08 46.66
N ILE A 502 37.98 -6.45 45.37
CA ILE A 502 38.20 -7.82 44.88
C ILE A 502 39.42 -7.85 43.96
N ARG A 503 40.57 -7.37 44.44
CA ARG A 503 41.87 -7.84 43.93
C ARG A 503 42.31 -9.00 44.81
N ARG A 504 41.97 -10.24 44.44
CA ARG A 504 42.82 -11.37 44.86
C ARG A 504 44.05 -11.33 43.96
N ASN A 505 45.22 -11.11 44.57
CA ASN A 505 46.50 -11.32 43.92
C ASN A 505 46.51 -12.73 43.33
N VAL A 506 46.40 -12.83 42.01
CA VAL A 506 46.76 -14.05 41.30
C VAL A 506 48.28 -13.98 41.14
N ASN A 507 49.00 -14.41 42.19
CA ASN A 507 50.41 -14.73 42.05
C ASN A 507 50.50 -15.90 41.07
N ARG A 508 51.16 -15.66 39.93
CA ARG A 508 51.72 -16.72 39.10
C ARG A 508 52.64 -17.59 39.97
N GLN A 509 52.36 -18.89 40.01
CA GLN A 509 53.40 -19.91 40.04
C GLN A 509 53.49 -20.53 38.65
#